data_AF-A0A5B7ZPA5-F1
#
_entry.id   AF-A0A5B7ZPA5-F1
#
_cell.length_a   1.000
_cell.length_b   1.000
_cell.length_c   1.000
_cell.angle_alpha   90.00
_cell.angle_beta   90.00
_cell.angle_gamma   90.00
#
_symmetry.space_group_name_H-M   'P 1'
#
loop_
_entity.id
_entity.type
_entity.pdbx_description
1 polymer ?
#
loop_
_entity_poly.entity_id
_entity_poly.type
_entity_poly.pdbx_seq_one_letter_code
_entity_poly.pdbx_strand_id
1 'polypeptide(L)'
;MYKFPSDLDLSPLIGAFTTQVLVGQYDLQFYFGDSWLATQSTVELTKDQSVVGRWEPGRWPDPAFHDVMNVAVTQAIVKDDRNLVITLDNGLSINFTDNSDQFESMQIRIAGGDMIIV
;
A
#
# COMPACT_ATOMS: atom_id res chain seq x y z
N MET A 1 6.79 2.38 -15.16
CA MET A 1 7.76 1.83 -16.18
C MET A 1 8.27 0.46 -15.73
N TYR A 2 8.48 0.26 -14.43
CA TYR A 2 8.46 -1.08 -13.86
C TYR A 2 7.02 -1.46 -13.48
N LYS A 3 6.80 -2.74 -13.24
CA LYS A 3 5.51 -3.36 -12.94
C LYS A 3 5.71 -4.22 -11.71
N PHE A 4 4.66 -4.48 -10.94
CA PHE A 4 4.80 -5.39 -9.80
C PHE A 4 5.33 -6.75 -10.28
N PRO A 5 6.42 -7.28 -9.68
CA PRO A 5 6.90 -8.62 -10.00
C PRO A 5 5.80 -9.64 -9.69
N SER A 6 5.51 -10.54 -10.63
CA SER A 6 4.50 -11.59 -10.44
C SER A 6 4.88 -12.59 -9.34
N ASP A 7 6.17 -12.65 -9.01
CA ASP A 7 6.78 -13.50 -7.99
C ASP A 7 7.13 -12.73 -6.70
N LEU A 8 6.62 -11.51 -6.53
CA LEU A 8 6.81 -10.73 -5.32
C LEU A 8 6.26 -11.49 -4.10
N ASP A 9 7.16 -11.91 -3.20
CA ASP A 9 6.76 -12.56 -1.95
C ASP A 9 6.25 -11.52 -0.94
N LEU A 10 4.94 -11.53 -0.74
CA LEU A 10 4.23 -10.68 0.24
C LEU A 10 3.91 -11.43 1.53
N SER A 11 4.31 -12.70 1.67
CA SER A 11 4.03 -13.50 2.86
C SER A 11 4.51 -12.86 4.18
N PRO A 12 5.61 -12.07 4.22
CA PRO A 12 6.02 -11.40 5.47
C PRO A 12 5.08 -10.27 5.93
N LEU A 13 4.15 -9.82 5.09
CA LEU A 13 3.10 -8.88 5.50
C LEU A 13 2.00 -9.56 6.30
N ILE A 14 1.77 -10.86 6.11
CA ILE A 14 0.63 -11.56 6.73
C ILE A 14 0.79 -11.60 8.25
N GLY A 15 -0.22 -11.09 8.96
CA GLY A 15 -0.20 -10.95 10.42
C GLY A 15 0.54 -9.70 10.93
N ALA A 16 1.31 -9.01 10.09
CA ALA A 16 1.81 -7.68 10.41
C ALA A 16 0.65 -6.67 10.44
N PHE A 17 0.87 -5.50 11.05
CA PHE A 17 -0.14 -4.45 11.14
C PHE A 17 0.48 -3.09 10.86
N THR A 18 -0.34 -2.15 10.40
CA THR A 18 0.17 -0.80 10.12
C THR A 18 0.56 -0.11 11.42
N THR A 19 1.86 0.14 11.60
CA THR A 19 2.40 0.84 12.77
C THR A 19 2.50 2.34 12.55
N GLN A 20 2.71 2.76 11.29
CA GLN A 20 2.89 4.15 10.91
C GLN A 20 2.32 4.41 9.52
N VAL A 21 1.73 5.59 9.36
CA VAL A 21 1.45 6.23 8.08
C VAL A 21 2.19 7.56 8.05
N LEU A 22 3.11 7.74 7.10
CA LEU A 22 3.86 8.99 6.94
C LEU A 22 3.34 9.72 5.72
N VAL A 23 3.03 11.01 5.90
CA VAL A 23 2.44 11.86 4.87
C VAL A 23 3.47 12.89 4.45
N GLY A 24 4.02 12.71 3.25
CA GLY A 24 4.78 13.72 2.55
C GLY A 24 3.88 14.60 1.67
N GLN A 25 4.45 15.64 1.07
CA GLN A 25 3.69 16.51 0.17
C GLN A 25 3.22 15.74 -1.09
N TYR A 26 4.03 14.81 -1.59
CA TYR A 26 3.77 14.06 -2.82
C TYR A 26 3.97 12.56 -2.68
N ASP A 27 4.16 12.08 -1.45
CA ASP A 27 4.34 10.66 -1.15
C ASP A 27 3.55 10.27 0.11
N LEU A 28 3.07 9.04 0.10
CA LEU A 28 2.43 8.40 1.24
C LEU A 28 3.16 7.10 1.53
N GLN A 29 3.46 6.88 2.82
CA GLN A 29 4.24 5.71 3.25
C GLN A 29 3.52 4.95 4.35
N PHE A 30 3.66 3.63 4.31
CA PHE A 30 3.10 2.69 5.27
C PHE A 30 4.22 1.82 5.83
N TYR A 31 4.21 1.64 7.14
CA TYR A 31 5.03 0.62 7.81
C TYR A 31 4.13 -0.50 8.32
N PHE A 32 4.46 -1.74 7.95
CA PHE A 32 3.84 -2.97 8.41
C PHE A 32 4.90 -3.79 9.16
N GLY A 33 5.10 -3.50 10.44
CA GLY A 33 6.25 -4.02 11.19
C GLY A 33 7.57 -3.64 10.52
N ASP A 34 8.34 -4.64 10.07
CA ASP A 34 9.63 -4.45 9.38
C ASP A 34 9.51 -4.22 7.87
N SER A 35 8.30 -4.32 7.31
CA SER A 35 8.04 -4.03 5.91
C SER A 35 7.60 -2.58 5.72
N TRP A 36 7.96 -2.00 4.59
CA TRP A 36 7.71 -0.60 4.25
C TRP A 36 7.27 -0.46 2.80
N LEU A 37 6.21 0.32 2.58
CA LEU A 37 5.72 0.68 1.26
C LEU A 37 5.62 2.19 1.16
N ALA A 38 6.11 2.77 0.09
CA ALA A 38 5.95 4.18 -0.24
C ALA A 38 5.42 4.36 -1.65
N THR A 39 4.52 5.30 -1.85
CA THR A 39 3.94 5.59 -3.15
C THR A 39 3.76 7.07 -3.39
N GLN A 40 3.92 7.48 -4.64
CA GLN A 40 3.64 8.81 -5.16
C GLN A 40 2.36 8.82 -6.02
N SER A 41 1.52 7.80 -5.85
CA SER A 41 0.34 7.51 -6.66
C SER A 41 -0.90 7.42 -5.79
N THR A 42 -2.08 7.45 -6.41
CA THR A 42 -3.33 7.36 -5.65
C THR A 42 -3.38 6.08 -4.81
N VAL A 43 -3.82 6.23 -3.56
CA VAL A 43 -4.15 5.11 -2.67
C VAL A 43 -5.63 5.17 -2.33
N GLU A 44 -6.33 4.05 -2.46
CA GLU A 44 -7.74 3.95 -2.12
C GLU A 44 -7.97 2.92 -1.01
N LEU A 45 -8.70 3.34 0.02
CA LEU A 45 -9.24 2.45 1.03
C LEU A 45 -10.63 2.01 0.61
N THR A 46 -10.86 0.71 0.58
CA THR A 46 -12.15 0.13 0.23
C THR A 46 -12.69 -0.72 1.36
N LYS A 47 -14.01 -0.70 1.57
CA LYS A 47 -14.76 -1.59 2.46
C LYS A 47 -16.00 -2.06 1.74
N ASP A 48 -16.26 -3.36 1.74
CA ASP A 48 -17.43 -3.93 1.03
C ASP A 48 -17.56 -3.41 -0.41
N GLN A 49 -16.42 -3.37 -1.13
CA GLN A 49 -16.29 -2.88 -2.51
C GLN A 49 -16.55 -1.38 -2.73
N SER A 50 -16.77 -0.60 -1.68
CA SER A 50 -16.96 0.84 -1.75
C SER A 50 -15.70 1.58 -1.32
N VAL A 51 -15.31 2.65 -2.03
CA VAL A 51 -14.22 3.53 -1.60
C VAL A 51 -14.67 4.32 -0.38
N VAL A 52 -13.96 4.19 0.73
CA VAL A 52 -14.22 4.86 2.01
C VAL A 52 -13.16 5.90 2.37
N GLY A 53 -12.04 5.91 1.65
CA GLY A 53 -11.00 6.92 1.77
C GLY A 53 -10.09 6.92 0.56
N ARG A 54 -9.55 8.08 0.23
CA ARG A 54 -8.62 8.27 -0.88
C ARG A 54 -7.48 9.20 -0.46
N TRP A 55 -6.30 8.94 -1.01
CA TRP A 55 -5.17 9.85 -0.97
C TRP A 55 -4.65 10.10 -2.38
N GLU A 56 -4.24 11.34 -2.65
CA GLU A 56 -3.62 11.77 -3.90
C GLU A 56 -2.42 12.67 -3.59
N PRO A 57 -1.39 12.68 -4.46
CA PRO A 57 -0.25 13.58 -4.31
C PRO A 57 -0.69 15.04 -4.17
N GLY A 58 -0.09 15.76 -3.22
CA GLY A 58 -0.44 17.14 -2.91
C GLY A 58 -1.64 17.30 -1.98
N ARG A 59 -2.22 16.20 -1.48
CA ARG A 59 -3.37 16.23 -0.56
C ARG A 59 -3.07 15.54 0.76
N TRP A 60 -3.76 15.97 1.81
CA TRP A 60 -3.80 15.24 3.07
C TRP A 60 -4.70 13.99 2.91
N PRO A 61 -4.37 12.83 3.51
CA PRO A 61 -5.22 11.65 3.44
C PRO A 61 -6.58 11.87 4.07
N ASP A 62 -7.61 11.23 3.52
CA ASP A 62 -8.93 11.22 4.14
C ASP A 62 -8.89 10.63 5.56
N PRO A 63 -9.79 11.04 6.47
CA PRO A 63 -9.82 10.55 7.85
C PRO A 63 -9.85 9.02 8.00
N ALA A 64 -10.41 8.30 7.01
CA ALA A 64 -10.47 6.84 6.99
C ALA A 64 -9.08 6.16 7.00
N PHE A 65 -8.00 6.87 6.65
CA PHE A 65 -6.63 6.36 6.79
C PHE A 65 -6.22 6.16 8.25
N HIS A 66 -6.94 6.73 9.22
CA HIS A 66 -6.75 6.38 10.62
C HIS A 66 -7.19 4.94 10.93
N ASP A 67 -8.17 4.40 10.20
CA ASP A 67 -8.79 3.10 10.50
C ASP A 67 -7.93 1.90 10.05
N VAL A 68 -6.82 2.13 9.34
CA VAL A 68 -5.85 1.08 8.98
C VAL A 68 -4.84 0.83 10.11
N MET A 69 -4.72 1.77 11.05
CA MET A 69 -3.71 1.74 12.11
C MET A 69 -3.95 0.58 13.08
N ASN A 70 -2.89 -0.17 13.38
CA ASN A 70 -2.91 -1.32 14.30
C ASN A 70 -3.90 -2.43 13.91
N VAL A 71 -4.22 -2.57 12.63
CA VAL A 71 -5.06 -3.66 12.11
C VAL A 71 -4.18 -4.66 11.37
N ALA A 72 -4.34 -5.95 11.69
CA ALA A 72 -3.56 -7.02 11.09
C ALA A 72 -3.91 -7.21 9.61
N VAL A 73 -2.89 -7.47 8.80
CA VAL A 73 -3.01 -7.86 7.39
C VAL A 73 -3.43 -9.32 7.34
N THR A 74 -4.54 -9.59 6.66
CA THR A 74 -5.07 -10.94 6.44
C THR A 74 -4.72 -11.47 5.06
N GLN A 75 -4.46 -10.59 4.08
CA GLN A 75 -4.08 -10.95 2.73
C GLN A 75 -3.29 -9.81 2.07
N ALA A 76 -2.30 -10.15 1.25
CA ALA A 76 -1.62 -9.21 0.37
C ALA A 76 -1.44 -9.87 -1.00
N ILE A 77 -1.91 -9.21 -2.06
CA ILE A 77 -1.89 -9.76 -3.42
C ILE A 77 -1.53 -8.69 -4.45
N VAL A 78 -0.66 -9.05 -5.39
CA VAL A 78 -0.51 -8.35 -6.67
C VAL A 78 -1.66 -8.82 -7.57
N LYS A 79 -2.68 -7.99 -7.77
CA LYS A 79 -3.86 -8.34 -8.59
C LYS A 79 -3.52 -8.39 -10.09
N ASP A 80 -2.68 -7.48 -10.51
CA ASP A 80 -2.15 -7.36 -11.86
C ASP A 80 -0.82 -6.60 -11.81
N ASP A 81 -0.30 -6.24 -12.97
CA ASP A 81 1.01 -5.61 -13.08
C ASP A 81 1.09 -4.16 -12.56
N ARG A 82 -0.04 -3.58 -12.10
CA ARG A 82 -0.16 -2.21 -11.58
C ARG A 82 -0.93 -2.09 -10.27
N ASN A 83 -1.55 -3.15 -9.79
CA ASN A 83 -2.41 -3.10 -8.61
C ASN A 83 -1.93 -4.06 -7.52
N LEU A 84 -1.57 -3.49 -6.37
CA LEU A 84 -1.30 -4.22 -5.14
C LEU A 84 -2.44 -3.95 -4.15
N VAL A 85 -2.97 -5.03 -3.57
CA VAL A 85 -4.06 -4.94 -2.59
C VAL A 85 -3.68 -5.64 -1.30
N ILE A 86 -3.78 -4.89 -0.20
CA ILE A 86 -3.55 -5.39 1.16
C ILE A 86 -4.90 -5.37 1.90
N THR A 87 -5.40 -6.53 2.29
CA THR A 87 -6.64 -6.70 3.05
C THR A 87 -6.32 -6.78 4.54
N LEU A 88 -7.13 -6.10 5.34
CA LEU A 88 -7.00 -5.99 6.79
C LEU A 88 -8.13 -6.74 7.51
N ASP A 89 -7.88 -7.14 8.75
CA ASP A 89 -8.83 -7.94 9.57
C ASP A 89 -10.15 -7.20 9.88
N ASN A 90 -10.16 -5.87 9.83
CA ASN A 90 -11.38 -5.07 9.99
C ASN A 90 -12.23 -4.95 8.71
N GLY A 91 -11.89 -5.70 7.66
CA GLY A 91 -12.58 -5.70 6.37
C GLY A 91 -12.18 -4.58 5.42
N LEU A 92 -11.23 -3.70 5.80
CA LEU A 92 -10.67 -2.72 4.89
C LEU A 92 -9.69 -3.37 3.92
N SER A 93 -9.59 -2.81 2.72
CA SER A 93 -8.50 -3.10 1.78
C SER A 93 -7.81 -1.81 1.37
N ILE A 94 -6.48 -1.79 1.46
CA ILE A 94 -5.62 -0.73 0.94
C ILE A 94 -5.25 -1.11 -0.49
N ASN A 95 -5.68 -0.30 -1.45
CA ASN A 95 -5.42 -0.50 -2.86
C ASN A 95 -4.37 0.52 -3.31
N PHE A 96 -3.24 0.00 -3.76
CA PHE A 96 -2.15 0.74 -4.35
C PHE A 96 -2.22 0.59 -5.87
N THR A 97 -2.19 1.71 -6.59
CA THR A 97 -2.22 1.69 -8.06
C THR A 97 -1.01 2.44 -8.62
N ASP A 98 -0.19 1.76 -9.42
CA ASP A 98 0.77 2.43 -10.28
C ASP A 98 0.07 3.03 -11.50
N ASN A 99 -0.10 4.35 -11.48
CA ASN A 99 -0.74 5.12 -12.55
C ASN A 99 0.27 5.80 -13.48
N SER A 100 1.57 5.51 -13.37
CA SER A 100 2.62 6.20 -14.13
C SER A 100 3.27 5.29 -15.16
N ASP A 101 2.99 5.56 -16.44
CA ASP A 101 3.69 4.88 -17.54
C ASP A 101 5.16 5.32 -17.66
N GLN A 102 5.48 6.50 -17.13
CA GLN A 102 6.75 7.19 -17.40
C GLN A 102 7.73 7.16 -16.23
N PHE A 103 7.24 7.01 -14.99
CA PHE A 103 8.04 7.09 -13.78
C PHE A 103 7.78 5.89 -12.87
N GLU A 104 8.80 5.52 -12.10
CA GLU A 104 8.65 4.65 -10.93
C GLU A 104 7.90 5.43 -9.85
N SER A 105 6.76 4.89 -9.41
CA SER A 105 5.82 5.58 -8.54
C SER A 105 5.63 4.88 -7.20
N MET A 106 6.30 3.74 -7.00
CA MET A 106 6.26 2.96 -5.77
C MET A 106 7.61 2.38 -5.38
N GLN A 107 7.83 2.28 -4.07
CA GLN A 107 8.95 1.57 -3.47
C GLN A 107 8.42 0.63 -2.40
N ILE A 108 8.94 -0.60 -2.41
CA ILE A 108 8.51 -1.67 -1.52
C ILE A 108 9.76 -2.29 -0.92
N ARG A 109 9.80 -2.40 0.41
CA ARG A 109 10.80 -3.17 1.13
C ARG A 109 10.07 -4.17 2.01
N ILE A 110 10.20 -5.45 1.69
CA ILE A 110 9.65 -6.53 2.49
C ILE A 110 10.71 -7.00 3.50
N ALA A 111 10.27 -7.34 4.72
CA ALA A 111 11.17 -7.76 5.79
C ALA A 111 12.19 -8.83 5.33
N GLY A 112 13.48 -8.53 5.50
CA GLY A 112 14.58 -9.44 5.11
C GLY A 112 14.91 -9.48 3.62
N GLY A 113 14.23 -8.70 2.77
CA GLY A 113 14.45 -8.62 1.33
C GLY A 113 15.09 -7.31 0.86
N ASP A 114 15.42 -7.29 -0.44
CA ASP A 114 15.90 -6.09 -1.13
C ASP A 114 14.76 -5.10 -1.38
N MET A 115 15.13 -3.84 -1.62
CA MET A 115 14.19 -2.80 -2.03
C MET A 115 13.78 -3.01 -3.50
N ILE A 116 12.48 -2.98 -3.74
CA ILE A 116 11.85 -3.13 -5.06
C ILE A 116 11.27 -1.78 -5.44
N ILE A 117 11.49 -1.37 -6.68
CA ILE A 117 11.00 -0.11 -7.23
C ILE A 117 10.07 -0.45 -8.40
N VAL A 118 8.87 0.12 -8.39
CA VAL A 118 7.79 -0.12 -9.36
C VAL A 118 7.39 1.19 -10.02
#